data_AF-A0A1Q7KC16-F1
#
_entry.id   AF-A0A1Q7KC16-F1
#
_cell.length_a   1.000
_cell.length_b   1.000
_cell.length_c   1.000
_cell.angle_alpha   90.00
_cell.angle_beta   90.00
_cell.angle_gamma   90.00
#
_symmetry.space_group_name_H-M   'P 1'
#
loop_
_entity.id
_entity.type
_entity.pdbx_description
1 polymer ?
#
loop_
_entity_poly.entity_id
_entity_poly.type
_entity_poly.pdbx_seq_one_letter_code
_entity_poly.pdbx_strand_id
1 'polypeptide(L)'
;MKGRSRSYPTASPRTIDLHTDNRCLLKVHRIIVQVQSTWFPVIDRNPQKFVKNIWMATEADYLKATQRVNRSGRFPSSVGLPVLAR
;
A
#
# COMPACT_ATOMS: atom_id res chain seq x y z
N MET A 1 -28.64 -11.16 -15.25
CA MET A 1 -27.84 -11.53 -14.07
C MET A 1 -27.16 -10.27 -13.52
N LYS A 2 -27.70 -9.69 -12.43
CA LYS A 2 -27.22 -8.43 -11.84
C LYS A 2 -25.91 -8.66 -11.10
N GLY A 3 -24.80 -8.13 -11.62
CA GLY A 3 -23.50 -8.15 -10.95
C GLY A 3 -23.53 -7.28 -9.71
N ARG A 4 -23.58 -7.90 -8.53
CA ARG A 4 -23.39 -7.22 -7.24
C ARG A 4 -22.04 -6.49 -7.27
N SER A 5 -22.06 -5.16 -7.17
CA SER A 5 -20.89 -4.38 -6.78
C SER A 5 -20.46 -4.86 -5.40
N ARG A 6 -19.37 -5.62 -5.31
CA ARG A 6 -18.72 -5.86 -4.02
C ARG A 6 -18.03 -4.56 -3.64
N SER A 7 -18.68 -3.76 -2.81
CA SER A 7 -17.97 -2.76 -2.01
C SER A 7 -16.93 -3.50 -1.17
N TYR A 8 -15.69 -3.00 -1.13
CA TYR A 8 -14.74 -3.49 -0.14
C TYR A 8 -15.30 -3.14 1.24
N PRO A 9 -15.49 -4.11 2.15
CA PRO A 9 -15.85 -3.80 3.51
C PRO A 9 -14.66 -3.08 4.18
N THR A 10 -14.95 -2.45 5.32
CA THR A 10 -14.07 -1.74 6.24
C THR A 10 -12.59 -2.15 6.15
N ALA A 11 -11.68 -1.16 6.13
CA ALA A 11 -10.23 -1.34 5.98
C ALA A 11 -9.69 -2.50 6.85
N SER A 12 -9.40 -3.62 6.20
CA SER A 12 -8.76 -4.77 6.83
C SER A 12 -7.26 -4.51 6.93
N PRO A 13 -6.60 -4.88 8.05
CA PRO A 13 -5.15 -4.81 8.14
C PRO A 13 -4.52 -5.68 7.04
N ARG A 14 -3.36 -5.22 6.55
CA ARG A 14 -2.57 -5.86 5.50
C ARG A 14 -1.11 -5.85 5.93
N THR A 15 -0.46 -7.00 5.79
CA THR A 15 0.99 -7.11 5.91
C THR A 15 1.59 -7.06 4.52
N ILE A 16 2.58 -6.20 4.32
CA ILE A 16 3.34 -6.10 3.08
C ILE A 16 4.74 -6.59 3.40
N ASP A 17 5.19 -7.61 2.68
CA ASP A 17 6.56 -8.07 2.77
C ASP A 17 7.50 -7.09 2.05
N LEU A 18 8.65 -6.81 2.66
CA LEU A 18 9.64 -5.87 2.16
C LEU A 18 10.92 -6.65 1.85
N HIS A 19 11.64 -6.20 0.82
CA HIS A 19 12.95 -6.77 0.54
C HIS A 19 13.92 -6.53 1.71
N THR A 20 14.74 -7.54 1.99
CA THR A 20 15.78 -7.46 3.01
C THR A 20 16.90 -6.52 2.58
N ASP A 21 17.37 -5.68 3.50
CA ASP A 21 18.56 -4.85 3.33
C ASP A 21 19.40 -4.90 4.63
N ASN A 22 20.72 -4.86 4.50
CA ASN A 22 21.64 -4.84 5.64
C ASN A 22 22.36 -3.49 5.70
N ARG A 23 21.91 -2.60 6.60
CA ARG A 23 22.50 -1.27 6.77
C ARG A 23 22.67 -0.89 8.23
N CYS A 24 23.76 -0.17 8.49
CA CYS A 24 23.98 0.56 9.73
C CYS A 24 23.59 2.03 9.55
N LEU A 25 22.69 2.53 10.38
CA LEU A 25 22.30 3.94 10.38
C LEU A 25 23.17 4.71 11.36
N LEU A 26 23.97 5.64 10.84
CA LEU A 26 24.87 6.47 11.64
C LEU A 26 24.09 7.53 12.41
N LYS A 27 24.76 8.17 13.39
CA LYS A 27 24.17 9.13 14.33
C LYS A 27 23.38 10.27 13.67
N VAL A 28 23.73 10.67 12.45
CA VAL A 28 23.07 11.77 11.72
C VAL A 28 22.00 11.30 10.73
N HIS A 29 21.86 9.99 10.51
CA HIS A 29 20.88 9.42 9.58
C HIS A 29 19.52 9.25 10.25
N ARG A 30 18.47 9.21 9.43
CA ARG A 30 17.10 8.98 9.88
C ARG A 30 16.46 7.85 9.07
N ILE A 31 15.57 7.11 9.73
CA ILE A 31 14.66 6.20 9.05
C ILE A 31 13.49 7.02 8.53
N ILE A 32 13.23 6.92 7.23
CA ILE A 32 12.10 7.56 6.58
C ILE A 32 11.27 6.48 5.91
N VAL A 33 9.97 6.49 6.19
CA VAL A 33 9.00 5.58 5.56
C VAL A 33 8.08 6.42 4.69
N GLN A 34 7.99 6.05 3.41
CA GLN A 34 7.07 6.67 2.46
C GLN A 34 6.05 5.64 2.01
N VAL A 35 4.78 6.05 1.95
CA VAL A 35 3.66 5.20 1.50
C VAL A 35 2.98 5.90 0.35
N GLN A 36 2.81 5.18 -0.76
CA GLN A 36 2.13 5.64 -1.96
C GLN A 36 1.28 4.50 -2.52
N SER A 37 0.31 4.84 -3.38
CA SER A 37 -0.61 3.85 -3.98
C SER A 37 -0.41 3.66 -5.49
N THR A 38 0.72 4.13 -6.01
CA THR A 38 1.12 3.95 -7.41
C THR A 38 2.64 4.01 -7.51
N TRP A 39 3.22 3.28 -8.47
CA TRP A 39 4.64 3.37 -8.80
C TRP A 39 4.85 3.32 -10.31
N PHE A 40 4.26 4.31 -10.99
CA PHE A 40 4.32 4.41 -12.45
C PHE A 40 5.67 5.01 -12.90
N PRO A 41 6.29 4.53 -14.00
CA PRO A 41 5.81 3.50 -14.92
C PRO A 41 6.29 2.06 -14.60
N VAL A 42 6.97 1.86 -13.48
CA VAL A 42 7.52 0.53 -13.10
C VAL A 42 6.40 -0.50 -12.90
N ILE A 43 5.32 -0.09 -12.22
CA ILE A 43 4.12 -0.88 -12.00
C ILE A 43 2.91 -0.12 -12.59
N ASP A 44 2.06 -0.85 -13.30
CA ASP A 44 0.83 -0.29 -13.88
C ASP A 44 -0.10 0.32 -12.82
N ARG A 45 -0.83 1.35 -13.24
CA ARG A 45 -1.74 2.07 -12.37
C ARG A 45 -2.91 1.16 -11.96
N ASN A 46 -3.21 1.09 -10.67
CA ASN A 46 -4.44 0.48 -10.19
C ASN A 46 -5.63 1.44 -10.48
N PRO A 47 -6.70 0.98 -11.19
CA PRO A 47 -7.89 1.79 -11.45
C PRO A 47 -8.63 2.28 -10.21
N GLN A 48 -8.32 1.75 -9.02
CA GLN A 48 -9.03 2.01 -7.75
C GLN A 48 -10.52 1.64 -7.79
N LYS A 49 -10.91 0.88 -8.80
CA LYS A 49 -12.20 0.23 -8.98
C LYS A 49 -11.92 -1.24 -9.22
N PHE A 50 -12.70 -2.11 -8.59
CA PHE A 50 -12.59 -3.53 -8.89
C PHE A 50 -13.02 -3.79 -10.34
N VAL A 51 -12.08 -4.26 -11.14
CA VAL A 51 -12.30 -4.77 -12.50
C VAL A 51 -11.88 -6.23 -12.52
N LYS A 52 -12.50 -7.03 -13.39
CA LYS A 52 -12.19 -8.47 -13.47
C LYS A 52 -10.74 -8.71 -13.92
N ASN A 53 -10.22 -7.83 -14.77
CA ASN A 53 -8.86 -7.89 -15.27
C ASN A 53 -8.33 -6.46 -15.46
N ILE A 54 -7.24 -6.13 -14.78
CA ILE A 54 -6.65 -4.77 -14.81
C ILE A 54 -6.06 -4.44 -16.18
N TRP A 55 -5.57 -5.45 -16.92
CA TRP A 55 -5.05 -5.28 -18.27
C TRP A 55 -6.12 -4.82 -19.28
N MET A 56 -7.40 -5.02 -18.96
CA MET A 56 -8.54 -4.62 -19.79
C MET A 56 -9.25 -3.37 -19.25
N ALA A 57 -8.65 -2.66 -18.28
CA ALA A 57 -9.24 -1.47 -17.70
C ALA A 57 -9.36 -0.35 -18.74
N THR A 58 -10.55 0.23 -18.86
CA THR A 58 -10.81 1.37 -19.75
C THR A 58 -10.51 2.69 -19.04
N GLU A 59 -10.42 3.79 -19.77
CA GLU A 59 -10.23 5.12 -19.19
C GLU A 59 -11.26 5.45 -18.10
N ALA A 60 -12.52 5.08 -18.32
CA ALA A 60 -13.62 5.31 -17.39
C ALA A 60 -13.55 4.47 -16.11
N ASP A 61 -12.69 3.44 -16.06
CA ASP A 61 -12.50 2.62 -14.85
C ASP A 61 -11.54 3.24 -13.85
N TYR A 62 -10.70 4.18 -14.27
CA TYR A 62 -9.75 4.87 -13.40
C TYR A 62 -10.45 5.96 -12.59
N LEU A 63 -10.64 5.68 -11.30
CA LEU A 63 -11.30 6.59 -10.38
C LEU A 63 -10.29 7.19 -9.38
N LYS A 64 -10.46 8.47 -9.04
CA LYS A 64 -9.73 9.06 -7.92
C LYS A 64 -10.19 8.42 -6.62
N ALA A 65 -9.24 8.00 -5.80
CA ALA A 65 -9.51 7.45 -4.47
C ALA A 65 -8.76 8.24 -3.39
N THR A 66 -9.43 8.45 -2.26
CA THR A 66 -8.81 9.00 -1.06
C THR A 66 -8.30 7.85 -0.20
N GLN A 67 -6.99 7.76 -0.06
CA GLN A 67 -6.33 6.74 0.76
C GLN A 67 -6.04 7.27 2.15
N ARG A 68 -6.09 6.39 3.16
CA ARG A 68 -5.83 6.76 4.55
C ARG A 68 -4.93 5.73 5.22
N VAL A 69 -3.79 6.21 5.74
CA VAL A 69 -2.92 5.43 6.63
C VAL A 69 -3.30 5.74 8.08
N ASN A 70 -3.80 4.74 8.80
CA ASN A 70 -4.16 4.88 10.20
C ASN A 70 -2.93 4.74 11.10
N ARG A 71 -2.84 5.59 12.14
CA ARG A 71 -1.70 5.65 13.08
C ARG A 71 -2.18 5.82 14.53
N SER A 72 -3.42 5.39 14.82
CA SER A 72 -4.00 5.49 16.16
C SER A 72 -3.69 4.23 16.98
N GLY A 73 -3.83 4.28 18.31
CA GLY A 73 -3.61 3.09 19.15
C GLY A 73 -4.51 1.91 18.79
N ARG A 74 -5.74 2.16 18.31
CA ARG A 74 -6.67 1.13 17.81
C ARG A 74 -6.24 0.55 16.46
N PHE A 75 -5.56 1.32 15.61
CA PHE A 75 -5.12 0.93 14.28
C PHE A 75 -3.66 1.37 14.03
N PRO A 76 -2.67 0.69 14.65
CA PRO A 76 -1.29 1.16 14.67
C PRO A 76 -0.49 0.62 13.48
N SER A 77 -0.55 1.28 12.32
CA SER A 77 0.34 0.93 11.19
C SER A 77 1.81 1.10 11.59
N SER A 78 2.65 0.10 11.30
CA SER A 78 4.06 0.08 11.67
C SER A 78 4.93 -0.63 10.63
N VAL A 79 6.25 -0.39 10.69
CA VAL A 79 7.26 -1.18 9.97
C VAL A 79 8.03 -2.01 10.98
N GLY A 80 8.04 -3.33 10.81
CA GLY A 80 8.87 -4.23 11.61
C GLY A 80 10.32 -4.19 11.13
N LEU A 81 11.26 -3.85 12.02
CA LEU A 81 12.69 -3.80 11.69
C LEU A 81 13.45 -4.89 12.47
N PRO A 82 14.26 -5.74 11.79
CA PRO A 82 15.11 -6.70 12.46
C PRO A 82 16.37 -6.00 12.99
N VAL A 83 16.24 -5.33 14.15
CA VAL A 83 17.38 -4.64 14.79
C VAL A 83 18.31 -5.67 15.41
N LEU A 84 19.56 -5.68 14.95
CA LEU A 84 20.61 -6.53 15.50
C LEU A 84 21.31 -5.80 16.65
N ALA A 85 21.45 -6.49 17.79
CA ALA A 85 22.35 -6.05 18.85
C ALA A 85 23.81 -6.24 18.38
N ARG A 86 24.67 -5.30 18.74
CA ARG A 86 26.12 -5.40 18.55
C ARG A 86 26.79 -5.94 19.79
#